data_AF-A0A2N6SCI2-F1
#
_entry.id   AF-A0A2N6SCI2-F1
#
_cell.length_a   1.000
_cell.length_b   1.000
_cell.length_c   1.000
_cell.angle_alpha   90.00
_cell.angle_beta   90.00
_cell.angle_gamma   90.00
#
_symmetry.space_group_name_H-M   'P 1'
#
loop_
_entity.id
_entity.type
_entity.pdbx_description
1 polymer ?
#
loop_
_entity_poly.entity_id
_entity_poly.type
_entity_poly.pdbx_seq_one_letter_code
_entity_poly.pdbx_strand_id
1 'polypeptide(L)'
;MNKLFKKNLLMISITIFIAASAIFICYKKVQHQSQTESQSSSQTNPITSQYVIEKYSETVKNVKSFKYKTEYSTNFNNTDPKVVEKIGAKDLVMKKIQDGTLSIEPFSLQSNIFLTDTKKSQNLSNYVNEKNILYYKIDNQSWKSKESSQSISEAIDSNKKYIANDKFLDALKNVVDNLILEEQGDNYILTFIGTDDKFISLLSEFDSDLPPALSDLKKSDGKYLNFRLTINKSTFEPIEISFKASISKHNQEGTDRKIEAKRTFSEINTAKVEIPEDIQYELQANLITSNYVIEKYSERVKNVKSFKYKTEHSTKFINTDPKVVERIGAVSSVTKTIQDGTLSIEPFSSQTNIFWTGTTKSQRLSNYINKSNILYYKIENEPWKSKESRQSISERIDTNKQYIANDKFLDALKNVADDLILEDQGDKYNLTYIGNDDKFISLLSEFDSSLPIVLSKLEDTDLKNLDLRLTINKSTFDPIEISFIATISKKRQDGIDRKIEAIRTFSEINTAKVIPPEGIR
;
A
#
# COMPACT_ATOMS: atom_id res chain seq x y z
N MET A 1 -30.04 -29.29 18.78
CA MET A 1 -29.44 -28.12 18.09
C MET A 1 -29.65 -28.28 16.58
N ASN A 2 -30.60 -27.56 15.99
CA ASN A 2 -31.27 -27.98 14.75
C ASN A 2 -30.50 -27.59 13.48
N LYS A 3 -30.18 -28.57 12.61
CA LYS A 3 -29.41 -28.39 11.34
C LYS A 3 -30.01 -27.34 10.40
N LEU A 4 -31.31 -27.09 10.49
CA LEU A 4 -32.03 -26.08 9.70
C LEU A 4 -31.73 -24.64 10.15
N PHE A 5 -31.42 -24.43 11.43
CA PHE A 5 -31.09 -23.12 12.00
C PHE A 5 -29.69 -22.66 11.56
N LYS A 6 -28.76 -23.62 11.40
CA LYS A 6 -27.50 -23.37 10.68
C LYS A 6 -27.77 -23.00 9.22
N LYS A 7 -28.68 -23.68 8.51
CA LYS A 7 -28.92 -23.44 7.08
C LYS A 7 -29.56 -22.08 6.76
N ASN A 8 -30.46 -21.55 7.59
CA ASN A 8 -31.07 -20.22 7.36
C ASN A 8 -30.16 -19.06 7.81
N LEU A 9 -29.42 -19.22 8.91
CA LEU A 9 -28.40 -18.24 9.31
C LEU A 9 -27.23 -18.24 8.32
N LEU A 10 -26.88 -19.41 7.78
CA LEU A 10 -25.88 -19.57 6.73
C LEU A 10 -26.40 -19.05 5.38
N MET A 11 -27.70 -19.09 5.07
CA MET A 11 -28.23 -18.46 3.85
C MET A 11 -28.22 -16.93 3.94
N ILE A 12 -28.59 -16.32 5.07
CA ILE A 12 -28.50 -14.87 5.26
C ILE A 12 -27.02 -14.42 5.37
N SER A 13 -26.16 -15.25 5.96
CA SER A 13 -24.71 -15.02 6.04
C SER A 13 -23.97 -15.29 4.73
N ILE A 14 -24.46 -16.19 3.84
CA ILE A 14 -23.84 -16.51 2.54
C ILE A 14 -24.32 -15.58 1.43
N THR A 15 -25.56 -15.07 1.47
CA THR A 15 -25.97 -14.05 0.48
C THR A 15 -25.15 -12.76 0.65
N ILE A 16 -24.67 -12.47 1.86
CA ILE A 16 -23.72 -11.36 2.13
C ILE A 16 -22.26 -11.78 1.84
N PHE A 17 -21.95 -13.08 1.82
CA PHE A 17 -20.61 -13.61 1.51
C PHE A 17 -20.36 -13.89 0.02
N ILE A 18 -21.33 -13.63 -0.85
CA ILE A 18 -21.21 -13.81 -2.30
C ILE A 18 -21.77 -12.57 -3.02
N ALA A 19 -21.08 -11.44 -2.90
CA ALA A 19 -21.08 -10.39 -3.92
C ALA A 19 -19.80 -10.48 -4.78
N ALA A 20 -19.29 -11.70 -4.96
CA ALA A 20 -18.19 -12.02 -5.88
C ALA A 20 -18.49 -13.22 -6.81
N SER A 21 -19.71 -13.78 -6.86
CA SER A 21 -20.03 -14.75 -7.93
C SER A 21 -21.51 -14.83 -8.31
N ALA A 22 -21.76 -14.44 -9.58
CA ALA A 22 -22.75 -14.94 -10.53
C ALA A 22 -24.27 -14.76 -10.25
N ILE A 23 -24.92 -13.89 -11.04
CA ILE A 23 -26.18 -14.23 -11.74
C ILE A 23 -26.10 -13.73 -13.20
N PHE A 24 -26.24 -14.70 -14.09
CA PHE A 24 -26.27 -14.65 -15.56
C PHE A 24 -27.70 -14.33 -16.05
N ILE A 25 -27.87 -13.62 -17.17
CA ILE A 25 -28.84 -13.90 -18.26
C ILE A 25 -28.54 -12.96 -19.45
N CYS A 26 -28.48 -13.60 -20.63
CA CYS A 26 -28.08 -13.11 -21.95
C CYS A 26 -28.75 -11.81 -22.42
N TYR A 27 -27.95 -10.88 -22.97
CA TYR A 27 -28.47 -9.78 -23.78
C TYR A 27 -28.12 -9.98 -25.26
N LYS A 28 -29.16 -10.16 -26.08
CA LYS A 28 -29.08 -10.08 -27.54
C LYS A 28 -29.26 -8.62 -27.93
N LYS A 29 -28.26 -8.08 -28.61
CA LYS A 29 -28.14 -6.68 -29.07
C LYS A 29 -29.23 -6.38 -30.11
N VAL A 30 -30.11 -5.42 -29.83
CA VAL A 30 -30.93 -4.74 -30.85
C VAL A 30 -30.61 -3.26 -30.74
N GLN A 31 -30.08 -2.69 -31.82
CA GLN A 31 -29.83 -1.26 -31.95
C GLN A 31 -31.10 -0.57 -32.41
N HIS A 32 -31.46 0.52 -31.73
CA HIS A 32 -32.20 1.61 -32.35
C HIS A 32 -31.46 2.92 -32.07
N GLN A 33 -30.89 3.49 -33.12
CA GLN A 33 -30.51 4.89 -33.18
C GLN A 33 -31.79 5.72 -33.32
N SER A 34 -31.89 6.80 -32.56
CA SER A 34 -32.71 7.95 -32.93
C SER A 34 -32.00 9.20 -32.42
N GLN A 35 -31.39 9.93 -33.37
CA GLN A 35 -31.01 11.32 -33.21
C GLN A 35 -32.27 12.17 -33.28
N THR A 36 -32.37 13.21 -32.46
CA THR A 36 -32.94 14.49 -32.94
C THR A 36 -32.28 15.63 -32.18
N GLU A 37 -31.73 16.57 -32.95
CA GLU A 37 -31.11 17.81 -32.50
C GLU A 37 -32.14 18.85 -32.03
N SER A 38 -31.62 19.72 -31.18
CA SER A 38 -32.21 20.88 -30.50
C SER A 38 -32.84 21.95 -31.39
N GLN A 39 -33.89 22.59 -30.87
CA GLN A 39 -34.11 24.02 -31.08
C GLN A 39 -34.55 24.73 -29.77
N SER A 40 -33.93 25.88 -29.55
CA SER A 40 -34.11 26.81 -28.43
C SER A 40 -35.30 27.74 -28.67
N SER A 41 -36.15 27.94 -27.66
CA SER A 41 -36.79 29.23 -27.41
C SER A 41 -37.18 29.37 -25.93
N SER A 42 -36.91 30.57 -25.39
CA SER A 42 -37.15 30.97 -24.01
C SER A 42 -38.63 31.21 -23.74
N GLN A 43 -39.27 30.21 -23.16
CA GLN A 43 -40.51 30.32 -22.41
C GLN A 43 -40.33 29.35 -21.25
N THR A 44 -40.27 29.84 -20.01
CA THR A 44 -40.08 28.97 -18.83
C THR A 44 -41.34 28.13 -18.66
N ASN A 45 -41.38 27.00 -19.36
CA ASN A 45 -42.30 25.92 -19.11
C ASN A 45 -42.20 25.56 -17.62
N PRO A 46 -43.31 25.27 -16.93
CA PRO A 46 -43.25 24.79 -15.56
C PRO A 46 -42.34 23.57 -15.52
N ILE A 47 -41.39 23.55 -14.59
CA ILE A 47 -40.47 22.44 -14.39
C ILE A 47 -41.31 21.20 -14.08
N THR A 48 -41.16 20.15 -14.87
CA THR A 48 -41.94 18.92 -14.73
C THR A 48 -41.12 17.82 -14.06
N SER A 49 -41.81 16.86 -13.44
CA SER A 49 -41.18 15.62 -12.92
C SER A 49 -40.36 14.92 -14.01
N GLN A 50 -40.87 14.90 -15.26
CA GLN A 50 -40.19 14.35 -16.43
C GLN A 50 -38.83 15.00 -16.67
N TYR A 51 -38.78 16.33 -16.75
CA TYR A 51 -37.55 17.07 -16.97
C TYR A 51 -36.51 16.81 -15.88
N VAL A 52 -36.94 16.83 -14.61
CA VAL A 52 -36.04 16.60 -13.47
C VAL A 52 -35.48 15.17 -13.49
N ILE A 53 -36.31 14.16 -13.78
CA ILE A 53 -35.87 12.76 -13.86
C ILE A 53 -34.94 12.52 -15.06
N GLU A 54 -35.16 13.17 -16.20
CA GLU A 54 -34.25 13.10 -17.35
C GLU A 54 -32.87 13.66 -17.02
N LYS A 55 -32.82 14.88 -16.44
CA LYS A 55 -31.56 15.51 -16.03
C LYS A 55 -30.84 14.75 -14.93
N TYR A 56 -31.59 14.23 -13.96
CA TYR A 56 -31.06 13.30 -12.96
C TYR A 56 -30.43 12.07 -13.60
N SER A 57 -31.13 11.43 -14.54
CA SER A 57 -30.66 10.23 -15.26
C SER A 57 -29.39 10.49 -16.07
N GLU A 58 -29.29 11.65 -16.72
CA GLU A 58 -28.06 12.09 -17.42
C GLU A 58 -26.91 12.29 -16.42
N THR A 59 -27.19 12.91 -15.28
CA THR A 59 -26.17 13.26 -14.27
C THR A 59 -25.56 12.01 -13.66
N VAL A 60 -26.37 11.09 -13.14
CA VAL A 60 -25.87 9.89 -12.43
C VAL A 60 -25.09 8.93 -13.34
N LYS A 61 -25.36 8.92 -14.65
CA LYS A 61 -24.59 8.11 -15.62
C LYS A 61 -23.15 8.58 -15.79
N ASN A 62 -22.88 9.85 -15.51
CA ASN A 62 -21.57 10.48 -15.66
C ASN A 62 -20.80 10.59 -14.34
N VAL A 63 -21.34 10.11 -13.23
CA VAL A 63 -20.68 10.20 -11.92
C VAL A 63 -19.46 9.28 -11.87
N LYS A 64 -18.32 9.85 -11.48
CA LYS A 64 -17.03 9.16 -11.37
C LYS A 64 -16.66 8.75 -9.96
N SER A 65 -17.18 9.44 -8.96
CA SER A 65 -16.96 9.11 -7.55
C SER A 65 -18.09 9.64 -6.68
N PHE A 66 -18.34 8.99 -5.54
CA PHE A 66 -19.33 9.43 -4.56
C PHE A 66 -19.16 8.73 -3.22
N LYS A 67 -19.64 9.39 -2.16
CA LYS A 67 -19.94 8.77 -0.87
C LYS A 67 -21.43 8.50 -0.76
N TYR A 68 -21.79 7.39 -0.13
CA TYR A 68 -23.17 7.05 0.17
C TYR A 68 -23.30 6.47 1.56
N LYS A 69 -24.48 6.69 2.17
CA LYS A 69 -24.91 6.02 3.39
C LYS A 69 -26.28 5.43 3.18
N THR A 70 -26.42 4.12 3.35
CA THR A 70 -27.68 3.40 3.26
C THR A 70 -28.11 2.95 4.65
N GLU A 71 -29.31 3.32 5.05
CA GLU A 71 -29.97 2.88 6.27
C GLU A 71 -31.20 2.08 5.87
N TYR A 72 -31.27 0.83 6.30
CA TYR A 72 -32.38 -0.06 6.08
C TYR A 72 -32.87 -0.61 7.41
N SER A 73 -34.18 -0.64 7.58
CA SER A 73 -34.84 -1.26 8.72
C SER A 73 -36.08 -2.01 8.26
N THR A 74 -36.28 -3.20 8.80
CA THR A 74 -37.52 -3.94 8.64
C THR A 74 -38.00 -4.43 9.98
N ASN A 75 -39.28 -4.28 10.22
CA ASN A 75 -39.97 -4.84 11.37
C ASN A 75 -41.02 -5.81 10.85
N PHE A 76 -40.89 -7.06 11.24
CA PHE A 76 -41.85 -8.11 10.95
C PHE A 76 -42.51 -8.55 12.26
N ASN A 77 -43.80 -8.32 12.35
CA ASN A 77 -44.64 -8.81 13.43
C ASN A 77 -45.48 -9.98 12.90
N ASN A 78 -45.46 -11.11 13.61
CA ASN A 78 -46.28 -12.27 13.27
C ASN A 78 -46.89 -12.89 14.54
N THR A 79 -48.21 -13.07 14.55
CA THR A 79 -48.95 -13.72 15.64
C THR A 79 -49.41 -15.14 15.31
N ASP A 80 -49.15 -15.66 14.11
CA ASP A 80 -49.42 -17.06 13.74
C ASP A 80 -48.48 -18.00 14.53
N PRO A 81 -49.01 -18.85 15.43
CA PRO A 81 -48.20 -19.74 16.26
C PRO A 81 -47.22 -20.61 15.47
N LYS A 82 -47.58 -21.06 14.26
CA LYS A 82 -46.72 -21.91 13.42
C LYS A 82 -45.52 -21.16 12.87
N VAL A 83 -45.69 -19.87 12.56
CA VAL A 83 -44.62 -19.00 12.07
C VAL A 83 -43.74 -18.54 13.24
N VAL A 84 -44.35 -18.20 14.38
CA VAL A 84 -43.65 -17.84 15.61
C VAL A 84 -42.80 -19.00 16.13
N GLU A 85 -43.29 -20.24 16.09
CA GLU A 85 -42.50 -21.42 16.46
C GLU A 85 -41.31 -21.65 15.51
N LYS A 86 -41.51 -21.41 14.20
CA LYS A 86 -40.46 -21.58 13.18
C LYS A 86 -39.38 -20.49 13.24
N ILE A 87 -39.75 -19.24 13.52
CA ILE A 87 -38.85 -18.08 13.57
C ILE A 87 -38.27 -17.87 14.99
N GLY A 88 -38.99 -18.33 16.01
CA GLY A 88 -38.63 -18.25 17.42
C GLY A 88 -38.86 -16.87 18.05
N ALA A 89 -39.65 -16.01 17.44
CA ALA A 89 -40.03 -14.69 17.96
C ALA A 89 -41.32 -14.17 17.27
N LYS A 90 -42.13 -13.41 18.01
CA LYS A 90 -43.28 -12.67 17.47
C LYS A 90 -42.88 -11.44 16.68
N ASP A 91 -41.80 -10.78 17.12
CA ASP A 91 -41.23 -9.59 16.48
C ASP A 91 -39.81 -9.88 15.99
N LEU A 92 -39.54 -9.55 14.73
CA LEU A 92 -38.21 -9.57 14.15
C LEU A 92 -37.89 -8.20 13.57
N VAL A 93 -36.95 -7.52 14.21
CA VAL A 93 -36.37 -6.27 13.72
C VAL A 93 -35.01 -6.58 13.12
N MET A 94 -34.78 -6.14 11.89
CA MET A 94 -33.47 -6.16 11.23
C MET A 94 -33.12 -4.75 10.80
N LYS A 95 -31.89 -4.34 11.08
CA LYS A 95 -31.31 -3.06 10.68
C LYS A 95 -30.00 -3.28 9.94
N LYS A 96 -29.79 -2.56 8.86
CA LYS A 96 -28.53 -2.51 8.10
C LYS A 96 -28.15 -1.04 7.95
N ILE A 97 -26.93 -0.69 8.34
CA ILE A 97 -26.32 0.60 8.04
C ILE A 97 -25.10 0.31 7.18
N GLN A 98 -24.99 0.97 6.04
CA GLN A 98 -23.88 0.79 5.12
C GLN A 98 -23.34 2.15 4.68
N ASP A 99 -22.11 2.43 5.05
CA ASP A 99 -21.36 3.58 4.58
C ASP A 99 -20.41 3.12 3.48
N GLY A 100 -20.30 3.86 2.39
CA GLY A 100 -19.39 3.51 1.32
C GLY A 100 -18.89 4.69 0.53
N THR A 101 -17.70 4.51 -0.05
CA THR A 101 -17.05 5.47 -0.93
C THR A 101 -16.59 4.72 -2.17
N LEU A 102 -16.94 5.24 -3.34
CA LEU A 102 -16.54 4.67 -4.63
C LEU A 102 -15.82 5.72 -5.47
N SER A 103 -14.75 5.29 -6.14
CA SER A 103 -14.05 6.01 -7.19
C SER A 103 -13.88 5.08 -8.40
N ILE A 104 -14.19 5.56 -9.60
CA ILE A 104 -14.05 4.79 -10.85
C ILE A 104 -12.65 4.97 -11.45
N GLU A 105 -12.07 6.17 -11.35
CA GLU A 105 -10.81 6.54 -12.01
C GLU A 105 -9.90 7.32 -11.03
N PRO A 106 -8.90 6.69 -10.38
CA PRO A 106 -8.63 5.24 -10.36
C PRO A 106 -9.71 4.46 -9.62
N PHE A 107 -9.86 3.17 -9.97
CA PHE A 107 -10.86 2.31 -9.34
C PHE A 107 -10.50 2.03 -7.89
N SER A 108 -11.40 2.38 -6.98
CA SER A 108 -11.34 1.94 -5.60
C SER A 108 -12.73 1.97 -4.97
N LEU A 109 -12.93 1.09 -4.00
CA LEU A 109 -14.18 0.98 -3.26
C LEU A 109 -13.87 0.71 -1.80
N GLN A 110 -14.53 1.43 -0.91
CA GLN A 110 -14.57 1.11 0.51
C GLN A 110 -16.01 1.02 0.96
N SER A 111 -16.33 0.04 1.79
CA SER A 111 -17.64 -0.06 2.43
C SER A 111 -17.53 -0.59 3.84
N ASN A 112 -18.36 -0.05 4.74
CA ASN A 112 -18.54 -0.54 6.10
C ASN A 112 -20.03 -0.86 6.27
N ILE A 113 -20.33 -2.09 6.67
CA ILE A 113 -21.69 -2.60 6.79
C ILE A 113 -21.89 -3.06 8.23
N PHE A 114 -22.79 -2.40 8.94
CA PHE A 114 -23.26 -2.80 10.25
C PHE A 114 -24.65 -3.44 10.13
N LEU A 115 -24.74 -4.73 10.48
CA LEU A 115 -25.98 -5.51 10.46
C LEU A 115 -26.39 -5.85 11.88
N THR A 116 -27.64 -5.58 12.23
CA THR A 116 -28.24 -5.95 13.53
C THR A 116 -29.56 -6.67 13.30
N ASP A 117 -29.77 -7.78 13.98
CA ASP A 117 -31.07 -8.40 14.17
C ASP A 117 -31.43 -8.45 15.67
N THR A 118 -32.56 -9.09 16.02
CA THR A 118 -33.01 -9.18 17.42
C THR A 118 -32.09 -9.97 18.35
N LYS A 119 -31.07 -10.66 17.83
CA LYS A 119 -30.20 -11.58 18.58
C LYS A 119 -28.72 -11.22 18.48
N LYS A 120 -28.29 -10.59 17.38
CA LYS A 120 -26.87 -10.38 17.05
C LYS A 120 -26.66 -9.07 16.30
N SER A 121 -25.43 -8.56 16.43
CA SER A 121 -24.89 -7.53 15.57
C SER A 121 -23.57 -8.00 14.97
N GLN A 122 -23.27 -7.53 13.76
CA GLN A 122 -22.05 -7.84 13.03
C GLN A 122 -21.60 -6.60 12.25
N ASN A 123 -20.28 -6.38 12.20
CA ASN A 123 -19.67 -5.40 11.34
C ASN A 123 -18.86 -6.08 10.22
N LEU A 124 -18.94 -5.56 9.01
CA LEU A 124 -18.17 -6.02 7.85
C LEU A 124 -17.56 -4.79 7.18
N SER A 125 -16.24 -4.74 7.10
CA SER A 125 -15.54 -3.72 6.33
C SER A 125 -14.90 -4.35 5.10
N ASN A 126 -15.03 -3.68 3.96
CA ASN A 126 -14.41 -4.09 2.70
C ASN A 126 -13.64 -2.92 2.10
N TYR A 127 -12.52 -3.23 1.45
CA TYR A 127 -11.74 -2.31 0.64
C TYR A 127 -11.28 -3.01 -0.64
N VAL A 128 -11.38 -2.34 -1.78
CA VAL A 128 -10.88 -2.82 -3.06
C VAL A 128 -9.99 -1.74 -3.66
N ASN A 129 -8.80 -2.16 -4.10
CA ASN A 129 -7.82 -1.27 -4.72
C ASN A 129 -7.89 -1.33 -6.25
N GLU A 130 -7.05 -0.51 -6.89
CA GLU A 130 -6.91 -0.44 -8.35
C GLU A 130 -6.43 -1.76 -9.00
N LYS A 131 -5.78 -2.63 -8.21
CA LYS A 131 -5.35 -3.97 -8.63
C LYS A 131 -6.45 -5.01 -8.44
N ASN A 132 -7.65 -4.58 -8.06
CA ASN A 132 -8.82 -5.42 -7.88
C ASN A 132 -8.61 -6.53 -6.83
N ILE A 133 -7.81 -6.24 -5.82
CA ILE A 133 -7.64 -7.09 -4.64
C ILE A 133 -8.71 -6.69 -3.63
N LEU A 134 -9.53 -7.66 -3.22
CA LEU A 134 -10.52 -7.47 -2.18
C LEU A 134 -9.89 -7.73 -0.81
N TYR A 135 -9.89 -6.70 0.01
CA TYR A 135 -9.60 -6.77 1.44
C TYR A 135 -10.91 -6.75 2.20
N TYR A 136 -11.06 -7.63 3.17
CA TYR A 136 -12.24 -7.68 4.02
C TYR A 136 -11.88 -8.01 5.47
N LYS A 137 -12.65 -7.47 6.40
CA LYS A 137 -12.60 -7.85 7.82
C LYS A 137 -14.00 -7.95 8.40
N ILE A 138 -14.17 -8.88 9.33
CA ILE A 138 -15.42 -9.12 10.04
C ILE A 138 -15.18 -8.77 11.50
N ASP A 139 -16.05 -7.93 12.05
CA ASP A 139 -15.95 -7.41 13.41
C ASP A 139 -14.53 -6.85 13.66
N ASN A 140 -13.90 -7.25 14.77
CA ASN A 140 -12.56 -6.80 15.15
C ASN A 140 -11.45 -7.76 14.68
N GLN A 141 -11.71 -8.58 13.65
CA GLN A 141 -10.68 -9.44 13.07
C GLN A 141 -9.69 -8.63 12.23
N SER A 142 -8.49 -9.19 12.06
CA SER A 142 -7.52 -8.70 11.09
C SER A 142 -8.08 -8.76 9.67
N TRP A 143 -7.59 -7.86 8.81
CA TRP A 143 -7.91 -7.89 7.39
C TRP A 143 -7.43 -9.19 6.75
N LYS A 144 -8.20 -9.63 5.76
CA LYS A 144 -7.85 -10.74 4.87
C LYS A 144 -7.96 -10.24 3.45
N SER A 145 -7.09 -10.73 2.58
CA SER A 145 -7.12 -10.39 1.16
C SER A 145 -7.42 -11.62 0.31
N LYS A 146 -8.01 -11.37 -0.86
CA LYS A 146 -8.08 -12.32 -1.97
C LYS A 146 -8.15 -11.56 -3.28
N GLU A 147 -7.61 -12.16 -4.33
CA GLU A 147 -7.84 -11.65 -5.68
C GLU A 147 -9.32 -11.76 -6.03
N SER A 148 -9.86 -10.70 -6.64
CA SER A 148 -11.21 -10.74 -7.18
C SER A 148 -11.23 -11.58 -8.46
N SER A 149 -12.22 -12.44 -8.59
CA SER A 149 -12.47 -13.20 -9.83
C SER A 149 -13.17 -12.38 -10.91
N GLN A 150 -13.70 -11.19 -10.56
CA GLN A 150 -14.33 -10.27 -11.50
C GLN A 150 -13.27 -9.33 -12.08
N SER A 151 -13.47 -8.82 -13.28
CA SER A 151 -12.68 -7.69 -13.81
C SER A 151 -13.04 -6.36 -13.12
N ILE A 152 -12.17 -5.36 -13.22
CA ILE A 152 -12.44 -4.00 -12.71
C ILE A 152 -13.71 -3.40 -13.32
N SER A 153 -13.95 -3.62 -14.61
CA SER A 153 -15.18 -3.16 -15.29
C SER A 153 -16.44 -3.79 -14.69
N GLU A 154 -16.42 -5.09 -14.40
CA GLU A 154 -17.55 -5.78 -13.75
C GLU A 154 -17.74 -5.31 -12.30
N ALA A 155 -16.64 -5.02 -11.60
CA ALA A 155 -16.68 -4.45 -10.26
C ALA A 155 -17.30 -3.04 -10.28
N ILE A 156 -16.93 -2.18 -11.24
CA ILE A 156 -17.54 -0.86 -11.43
C ILE A 156 -19.04 -1.00 -11.70
N ASP A 157 -19.43 -1.82 -12.68
CA ASP A 157 -20.84 -1.93 -13.09
C ASP A 157 -21.72 -2.49 -11.98
N SER A 158 -21.23 -3.47 -11.21
CA SER A 158 -21.96 -4.00 -10.06
C SER A 158 -22.14 -2.99 -8.92
N ASN A 159 -21.23 -2.03 -8.78
CA ASN A 159 -21.29 -1.02 -7.72
C ASN A 159 -21.98 0.29 -8.15
N LYS A 160 -22.16 0.55 -9.46
CA LYS A 160 -23.02 1.66 -9.95
C LYS A 160 -24.45 1.61 -9.40
N LYS A 161 -24.93 0.41 -9.02
CA LYS A 161 -26.25 0.22 -8.38
C LYS A 161 -26.48 1.12 -7.16
N TYR A 162 -25.43 1.56 -6.46
CA TYR A 162 -25.58 2.39 -5.28
C TYR A 162 -26.03 3.81 -5.59
N ILE A 163 -25.61 4.38 -6.72
CA ILE A 163 -26.05 5.70 -7.17
C ILE A 163 -27.26 5.59 -8.11
N ALA A 164 -27.12 4.83 -9.20
CA ALA A 164 -28.20 4.44 -10.09
C ALA A 164 -27.69 3.38 -11.08
N ASN A 165 -28.51 2.36 -11.34
CA ASN A 165 -28.32 1.47 -12.48
C ASN A 165 -29.41 1.75 -13.53
N ASP A 166 -29.22 1.27 -14.76
CA ASP A 166 -30.17 1.52 -15.85
C ASP A 166 -31.59 1.03 -15.53
N LYS A 167 -31.74 -0.11 -14.84
CA LYS A 167 -33.05 -0.65 -14.47
C LYS A 167 -33.80 0.24 -13.48
N PHE A 168 -33.10 0.80 -12.49
CA PHE A 168 -33.67 1.75 -11.54
C PHE A 168 -34.13 3.02 -12.26
N LEU A 169 -33.31 3.54 -13.19
CA LEU A 169 -33.67 4.73 -13.98
C LEU A 169 -34.88 4.47 -14.89
N ASP A 170 -34.94 3.30 -15.52
CA ASP A 170 -36.10 2.90 -16.34
C ASP A 170 -37.35 2.72 -15.48
N ALA A 171 -37.23 2.11 -14.29
CA ALA A 171 -38.34 2.00 -13.35
C ALA A 171 -38.83 3.38 -12.87
N LEU A 172 -37.91 4.32 -12.65
CA LEU A 172 -38.23 5.69 -12.24
C LEU A 172 -38.97 6.46 -13.33
N LYS A 173 -38.55 6.32 -14.59
CA LYS A 173 -39.27 6.88 -15.75
C LYS A 173 -40.68 6.31 -15.89
N ASN A 174 -40.87 5.01 -15.62
CA ASN A 174 -42.19 4.38 -15.72
C ASN A 174 -43.21 4.85 -14.67
N VAL A 175 -42.76 5.54 -13.61
CA VAL A 175 -43.63 6.06 -12.54
C VAL A 175 -43.64 7.58 -12.45
N VAL A 176 -42.94 8.27 -13.36
CA VAL A 176 -42.68 9.71 -13.30
C VAL A 176 -43.96 10.57 -13.30
N ASP A 177 -44.98 10.16 -14.05
CA ASP A 177 -46.28 10.84 -14.11
C ASP A 177 -47.06 10.76 -12.79
N ASN A 178 -46.70 9.80 -11.93
CA ASN A 178 -47.30 9.60 -10.61
C ASN A 178 -46.53 10.34 -9.50
N LEU A 179 -45.39 10.98 -9.82
CA LEU A 179 -44.58 11.71 -8.85
C LEU A 179 -45.06 13.15 -8.71
N ILE A 180 -45.26 13.56 -7.45
CA ILE A 180 -45.50 14.95 -7.09
C ILE A 180 -44.14 15.64 -6.98
N LEU A 181 -43.92 16.66 -7.81
CA LEU A 181 -42.73 17.51 -7.77
C LEU A 181 -42.98 18.73 -6.88
N GLU A 182 -42.10 18.92 -5.91
CA GLU A 182 -42.02 20.11 -5.07
C GLU A 182 -40.63 20.74 -5.18
N GLU A 183 -40.59 22.07 -5.08
CA GLU A 183 -39.36 22.85 -5.00
C GLU A 183 -39.15 23.33 -3.57
N GLN A 184 -38.06 22.92 -2.92
CA GLN A 184 -37.75 23.31 -1.55
C GLN A 184 -36.29 23.77 -1.45
N GLY A 185 -36.09 25.08 -1.23
CA GLY A 185 -34.77 25.70 -1.22
C GLY A 185 -34.01 25.40 -2.52
N ASP A 186 -32.80 24.85 -2.39
CA ASP A 186 -31.92 24.48 -3.50
C ASP A 186 -32.22 23.09 -4.08
N ASN A 187 -33.36 22.47 -3.72
CA ASN A 187 -33.67 21.07 -4.07
C ASN A 187 -35.00 20.90 -4.80
N TYR A 188 -35.02 19.96 -5.75
CA TYR A 188 -36.24 19.31 -6.22
C TYR A 188 -36.54 18.10 -5.34
N ILE A 189 -37.80 17.92 -4.97
CA ILE A 189 -38.28 16.78 -4.20
C ILE A 189 -39.40 16.12 -4.98
N LEU A 190 -39.17 14.89 -5.42
CA LEU A 190 -40.19 14.05 -6.05
C LEU A 190 -40.71 13.06 -5.03
N THR A 191 -42.03 13.05 -4.81
CA THR A 191 -42.67 12.16 -3.84
C THR A 191 -43.78 11.33 -4.45
N PHE A 192 -44.04 10.18 -3.85
CA PHE A 192 -45.24 9.40 -4.08
C PHE A 192 -45.73 8.83 -2.76
N ILE A 193 -47.04 8.93 -2.51
CA ILE A 193 -47.71 8.29 -1.40
C ILE A 193 -48.93 7.55 -1.96
N GLY A 194 -48.99 6.24 -1.78
CA GLY A 194 -50.10 5.46 -2.32
C GLY A 194 -49.89 3.96 -2.26
N THR A 195 -50.62 3.23 -3.10
CA THR A 195 -50.69 1.76 -3.10
C THR A 195 -50.38 1.13 -4.46
N ASP A 196 -49.89 1.90 -5.42
CA ASP A 196 -49.67 1.47 -6.82
C ASP A 196 -48.50 0.48 -6.94
N ASP A 197 -48.78 -0.68 -7.55
CA ASP A 197 -47.83 -1.77 -7.79
C ASP A 197 -46.62 -1.35 -8.63
N LYS A 198 -46.74 -0.31 -9.48
CA LYS A 198 -45.61 0.17 -10.28
C LYS A 198 -44.42 0.59 -9.41
N PHE A 199 -44.68 1.14 -8.22
CA PHE A 199 -43.62 1.55 -7.27
C PHE A 199 -42.95 0.36 -6.55
N ILE A 200 -43.56 -0.83 -6.57
CA ILE A 200 -42.91 -2.04 -6.04
C ILE A 200 -41.73 -2.43 -6.93
N SER A 201 -41.85 -2.26 -8.25
CA SER A 201 -40.75 -2.49 -9.19
C SER A 201 -39.61 -1.49 -8.98
N LEU A 202 -39.92 -0.22 -8.74
CA LEU A 202 -38.92 0.79 -8.38
C LEU A 202 -38.16 0.40 -7.10
N LEU A 203 -38.88 -0.10 -6.09
CA LEU A 203 -38.27 -0.57 -4.85
C LEU A 203 -37.32 -1.76 -5.06
N SER A 204 -37.69 -2.74 -5.88
CA SER A 204 -36.83 -3.90 -6.14
C SER A 204 -35.52 -3.53 -6.83
N GLU A 205 -35.53 -2.46 -7.64
CA GLU A 205 -34.34 -2.01 -8.35
C GLU A 205 -33.48 -1.02 -7.53
N PHE A 206 -34.05 -0.39 -6.49
CA PHE A 206 -33.35 0.54 -5.60
C PHE A 206 -32.22 -0.13 -4.81
N ASP A 207 -32.46 -1.33 -4.31
CA ASP A 207 -31.44 -2.13 -3.65
C ASP A 207 -31.79 -3.63 -3.74
N SER A 208 -30.99 -4.36 -4.51
CA SER A 208 -31.09 -5.81 -4.71
C SER A 208 -30.95 -6.61 -3.42
N ASP A 209 -30.34 -6.00 -2.40
CA ASP A 209 -30.03 -6.63 -1.11
C ASP A 209 -31.18 -6.45 -0.11
N LEU A 210 -32.26 -5.75 -0.51
CA LEU A 210 -33.52 -5.77 0.22
C LEU A 210 -34.05 -7.23 0.28
N PRO A 211 -34.49 -7.72 1.45
CA PRO A 211 -34.85 -9.11 1.62
C PRO A 211 -35.89 -9.62 0.61
N PRO A 212 -35.99 -10.96 0.41
CA PRO A 212 -37.03 -11.60 -0.42
C PRO A 212 -38.48 -11.17 -0.10
N ALA A 213 -38.68 -10.50 1.04
CA ALA A 213 -39.88 -9.79 1.47
C ALA A 213 -40.54 -8.90 0.41
N LEU A 214 -39.78 -8.40 -0.57
CA LEU A 214 -40.30 -7.67 -1.74
C LEU A 214 -41.21 -8.50 -2.65
N SER A 215 -40.97 -9.81 -2.73
CA SER A 215 -41.83 -10.71 -3.50
C SER A 215 -43.20 -10.95 -2.82
N ASP A 216 -43.29 -10.74 -1.50
CA ASP A 216 -44.56 -10.76 -0.75
C ASP A 216 -45.42 -9.51 -1.03
N LEU A 217 -44.82 -8.36 -1.35
CA LEU A 217 -45.53 -7.09 -1.62
C LEU A 217 -46.48 -7.20 -2.81
N LYS A 218 -46.04 -7.86 -3.89
CA LYS A 218 -46.88 -8.09 -5.09
C LYS A 218 -48.10 -8.98 -4.84
N LYS A 219 -48.13 -9.68 -3.70
CA LYS A 219 -49.16 -10.66 -3.33
C LYS A 219 -49.97 -10.23 -2.09
N SER A 220 -49.85 -8.97 -1.67
CA SER A 220 -50.49 -8.44 -0.47
C SER A 220 -51.70 -7.59 -0.80
N ASP A 221 -52.76 -7.74 0.00
CA ASP A 221 -54.04 -7.04 -0.18
C ASP A 221 -54.05 -5.65 0.49
N GLY A 222 -53.27 -5.44 1.55
CA GLY A 222 -53.04 -4.14 2.16
C GLY A 222 -51.58 -3.73 2.03
N LYS A 223 -51.35 -2.62 1.32
CA LYS A 223 -50.01 -2.03 1.16
C LYS A 223 -50.07 -0.51 1.15
N TYR A 224 -49.09 0.11 1.76
CA TYR A 224 -48.89 1.56 1.74
C TYR A 224 -47.43 1.84 1.42
N LEU A 225 -47.18 2.70 0.44
CA LEU A 225 -45.87 3.06 -0.08
C LEU A 225 -45.68 4.56 0.07
N ASN A 226 -44.50 4.97 0.52
CA ASN A 226 -44.04 6.36 0.53
C ASN A 226 -42.64 6.38 -0.07
N PHE A 227 -42.50 7.02 -1.23
CA PHE A 227 -41.24 7.21 -1.93
C PHE A 227 -40.88 8.70 -1.96
N ARG A 228 -39.58 8.99 -1.82
CA ARG A 228 -39.03 10.34 -1.91
C ARG A 228 -37.66 10.29 -2.59
N LEU A 229 -37.47 11.16 -3.58
CA LEU A 229 -36.20 11.43 -4.25
C LEU A 229 -35.91 12.93 -4.14
N THR A 230 -34.75 13.27 -3.58
CA THR A 230 -34.27 14.65 -3.43
C THR A 230 -33.06 14.87 -4.32
N ILE A 231 -33.13 15.90 -5.16
CA ILE A 231 -32.13 16.23 -6.18
C ILE A 231 -31.73 17.70 -6.04
N ASN A 232 -30.43 18.01 -6.15
CA ASN A 232 -29.96 19.39 -6.18
C ASN A 232 -30.42 20.11 -7.45
N LYS A 233 -30.96 21.33 -7.35
CA LYS A 233 -31.49 22.07 -8.51
C LYS A 233 -30.43 22.50 -9.52
N SER A 234 -29.22 22.79 -9.05
CA SER A 234 -28.14 23.34 -9.88
C SER A 234 -27.34 22.24 -10.58
N THR A 235 -27.06 21.15 -9.87
CA THR A 235 -26.21 20.07 -10.38
C THR A 235 -26.99 18.85 -10.85
N PHE A 236 -28.27 18.73 -10.50
CA PHE A 236 -29.09 17.53 -10.70
C PHE A 236 -28.53 16.26 -10.05
N GLU A 237 -27.61 16.41 -9.11
CA GLU A 237 -27.03 15.31 -8.34
C GLU A 237 -28.02 14.82 -7.27
N PRO A 238 -28.07 13.49 -7.01
CA PRO A 238 -28.89 12.96 -5.93
C PRO A 238 -28.37 13.43 -4.57
N ILE A 239 -29.30 13.73 -3.67
CA ILE A 239 -29.02 14.01 -2.25
C ILE A 239 -29.56 12.87 -1.40
N GLU A 240 -30.79 12.44 -1.65
CA GLU A 240 -31.46 11.40 -0.88
C GLU A 240 -32.43 10.61 -1.75
N ILE A 241 -32.44 9.29 -1.59
CA ILE A 241 -33.54 8.43 -2.00
C ILE A 241 -34.06 7.75 -0.74
N SER A 242 -35.34 7.91 -0.43
CA SER A 242 -35.96 7.25 0.72
C SER A 242 -37.28 6.59 0.35
N PHE A 243 -37.55 5.51 1.08
CA PHE A 243 -38.68 4.65 0.86
C PHE A 243 -39.20 4.13 2.20
N LYS A 244 -40.53 4.10 2.34
CA LYS A 244 -41.22 3.42 3.42
C LYS A 244 -42.34 2.56 2.83
N ALA A 245 -42.43 1.30 3.28
CA ALA A 245 -43.56 0.43 3.00
C ALA A 245 -44.17 -0.12 4.28
N SER A 246 -45.50 -0.30 4.26
CA SER A 246 -46.21 -1.14 5.21
C SER A 246 -47.04 -2.16 4.45
N ILE A 247 -47.05 -3.41 4.92
CA ILE A 247 -47.71 -4.55 4.29
C ILE A 247 -48.55 -5.26 5.34
N SER A 248 -49.81 -5.54 5.01
CA SER A 248 -50.74 -6.38 5.76
C SER A 248 -51.37 -7.41 4.81
N LYS A 249 -51.36 -8.71 5.14
CA LYS A 249 -52.00 -9.76 4.32
C LYS A 249 -53.45 -9.99 4.77
N HIS A 250 -54.40 -10.07 3.84
CA HIS A 250 -55.77 -10.49 4.18
C HIS A 250 -55.78 -12.01 4.45
N ASN A 251 -56.57 -12.46 5.41
CA ASN A 251 -56.75 -13.87 5.82
C ASN A 251 -55.65 -14.51 6.69
N GLN A 252 -54.68 -13.73 7.18
CA GLN A 252 -53.82 -14.10 8.32
C GLN A 252 -53.82 -12.93 9.31
N GLU A 253 -54.78 -12.92 10.25
CA GLU A 253 -54.76 -11.93 11.34
C GLU A 253 -53.39 -11.92 12.02
N GLY A 254 -52.79 -10.72 12.07
CA GLY A 254 -51.54 -10.41 12.76
C GLY A 254 -50.25 -10.80 12.05
N THR A 255 -50.17 -10.65 10.72
CA THR A 255 -48.88 -10.54 10.01
C THR A 255 -48.70 -9.15 9.40
N ASP A 256 -47.89 -8.32 10.06
CA ASP A 256 -47.56 -6.96 9.60
C ASP A 256 -46.07 -6.84 9.30
N ARG A 257 -45.73 -6.16 8.20
CA ARG A 257 -44.34 -5.85 7.86
C ARG A 257 -44.18 -4.38 7.53
N LYS A 258 -43.25 -3.71 8.21
CA LYS A 258 -42.83 -2.34 7.92
C LYS A 258 -41.40 -2.35 7.41
N ILE A 259 -41.15 -1.62 6.33
CA ILE A 259 -39.84 -1.48 5.70
C ILE A 259 -39.54 0.01 5.60
N GLU A 260 -38.35 0.41 6.03
CA GLU A 260 -37.81 1.74 5.80
C GLU A 260 -36.43 1.58 5.16
N ALA A 261 -36.18 2.30 4.07
CA ALA A 261 -34.91 2.33 3.39
C ALA A 261 -34.58 3.77 3.03
N LYS A 262 -33.36 4.22 3.30
CA LYS A 262 -32.89 5.56 3.01
C LYS A 262 -31.46 5.47 2.52
N ARG A 263 -31.15 6.13 1.42
CA ARG A 263 -29.79 6.31 0.92
C ARG A 263 -29.51 7.80 0.75
N THR A 264 -28.48 8.30 1.39
CA THR A 264 -28.00 9.68 1.21
C THR A 264 -26.68 9.66 0.46
N PHE A 265 -26.44 10.72 -0.31
CA PHE A 265 -25.26 10.87 -1.14
C PHE A 265 -24.51 12.14 -0.78
N SER A 266 -23.19 12.11 -0.95
CA SER A 266 -22.31 13.26 -0.73
C SER A 266 -21.04 13.12 -1.56
N GLU A 267 -20.30 14.22 -1.70
CA GLU A 267 -19.02 14.25 -2.42
C GLU A 267 -19.10 13.65 -3.83
N ILE A 268 -20.19 13.92 -4.55
CA ILE A 268 -20.34 13.50 -5.94
C ILE A 268 -19.19 14.10 -6.77
N ASN A 269 -18.55 13.28 -7.59
CA ASN A 269 -17.38 13.58 -8.43
C ASN A 269 -16.14 14.14 -7.70
N THR A 270 -16.15 14.16 -6.37
CA THR A 270 -15.08 14.73 -5.54
C THR A 270 -14.57 13.76 -4.47
N ALA A 271 -15.33 12.69 -4.19
CA ALA A 271 -14.96 11.67 -3.22
C ALA A 271 -13.64 10.99 -3.59
N LYS A 272 -12.82 10.76 -2.56
CA LYS A 272 -11.60 9.95 -2.63
C LYS A 272 -11.74 8.78 -1.67
N VAL A 273 -11.33 7.59 -2.11
CA VAL A 273 -11.35 6.39 -1.27
C VAL A 273 -10.09 6.36 -0.43
N GLU A 274 -10.27 6.32 0.89
CA GLU A 274 -9.16 6.22 1.83
C GLU A 274 -8.76 4.75 2.01
N ILE A 275 -7.46 4.47 1.95
CA ILE A 275 -6.94 3.13 2.22
C ILE A 275 -6.95 2.94 3.73
N PRO A 276 -7.62 1.89 4.27
CA PRO A 276 -7.58 1.59 5.69
C PRO A 276 -6.14 1.47 6.21
N GLU A 277 -5.81 2.12 7.32
CA GLU A 277 -4.44 2.19 7.88
C GLU A 277 -3.78 0.80 8.01
N ASP A 278 -4.51 -0.17 8.57
CA ASP A 278 -4.03 -1.56 8.72
C ASP A 278 -3.62 -2.21 7.38
N ILE A 279 -4.32 -1.88 6.28
CA ILE A 279 -4.00 -2.37 4.93
C ILE A 279 -2.82 -1.60 4.35
N GLN A 280 -2.68 -0.30 4.65
CA GLN A 280 -1.50 0.47 4.24
C GLN A 280 -0.22 -0.18 4.78
N TYR A 281 -0.24 -0.65 6.03
CA TYR A 281 0.87 -1.38 6.62
C TYR A 281 1.16 -2.71 5.92
N GLU A 282 0.14 -3.50 5.54
CA GLU A 282 0.34 -4.76 4.79
C GLU A 282 0.81 -4.51 3.33
N LEU A 283 0.33 -3.46 2.68
CA LEU A 283 0.77 -3.07 1.33
C LEU A 283 2.22 -2.54 1.34
N GLN A 284 2.63 -1.83 2.39
CA GLN A 284 4.03 -1.42 2.59
C GLN A 284 4.91 -2.60 3.00
N ALA A 285 4.41 -3.54 3.80
CA ALA A 285 5.13 -4.76 4.18
C ALA A 285 5.36 -5.71 3.00
N ASN A 286 4.44 -5.75 2.02
CA ASN A 286 4.59 -6.52 0.77
C ASN A 286 5.42 -5.81 -0.32
N LEU A 287 6.02 -4.66 -0.02
CA LEU A 287 6.84 -3.86 -0.95
C LEU A 287 8.14 -3.39 -0.27
N ILE A 288 8.77 -4.24 0.55
CA ILE A 288 10.16 -4.00 0.92
C ILE A 288 10.98 -4.15 -0.36
N THR A 289 11.39 -3.02 -0.94
CA THR A 289 12.26 -2.95 -2.12
C THR A 289 13.69 -2.64 -1.69
N SER A 290 14.64 -2.87 -2.59
CA SER A 290 16.03 -2.47 -2.40
C SER A 290 16.15 -0.96 -2.13
N ASN A 291 15.35 -0.15 -2.84
CA ASN A 291 15.25 1.30 -2.62
C ASN A 291 14.82 1.66 -1.19
N TYR A 292 13.75 1.04 -0.68
CA TYR A 292 13.27 1.29 0.68
C TYR A 292 14.34 0.96 1.74
N VAL A 293 14.99 -0.21 1.61
CA VAL A 293 16.02 -0.64 2.56
C VAL A 293 17.22 0.30 2.50
N ILE A 294 17.66 0.73 1.32
CA ILE A 294 18.77 1.66 1.14
C ILE A 294 18.44 3.06 1.68
N GLU A 295 17.21 3.54 1.52
CA GLU A 295 16.79 4.82 2.08
C GLU A 295 16.83 4.79 3.61
N LYS A 296 16.26 3.76 4.23
CA LYS A 296 16.30 3.59 5.69
C LYS A 296 17.70 3.37 6.23
N TYR A 297 18.53 2.60 5.53
CA TYR A 297 19.94 2.48 5.82
C TYR A 297 20.65 3.86 5.78
N SER A 298 20.40 4.65 4.74
CA SER A 298 20.99 5.99 4.57
C SER A 298 20.59 6.95 5.68
N GLU A 299 19.31 6.97 6.07
CA GLU A 299 18.82 7.73 7.23
C GLU A 299 19.50 7.28 8.51
N ARG A 300 19.67 5.97 8.70
CA ARG A 300 20.22 5.38 9.91
C ARG A 300 21.69 5.74 10.12
N VAL A 301 22.54 5.52 9.11
CA VAL A 301 24.00 5.74 9.23
C VAL A 301 24.38 7.20 9.46
N LYS A 302 23.60 8.16 8.93
CA LYS A 302 23.81 9.60 9.18
C LYS A 302 23.69 9.98 10.66
N ASN A 303 22.88 9.23 11.40
CA ASN A 303 22.58 9.48 12.81
C ASN A 303 23.47 8.65 13.77
N VAL A 304 24.44 7.90 13.26
CA VAL A 304 25.33 7.08 14.11
C VAL A 304 26.34 7.96 14.86
N LYS A 305 26.37 7.79 16.18
CA LYS A 305 27.24 8.50 17.13
C LYS A 305 28.46 7.70 17.57
N SER A 306 28.39 6.37 17.50
CA SER A 306 29.52 5.49 17.81
C SER A 306 29.38 4.15 17.10
N PHE A 307 30.49 3.50 16.78
CA PHE A 307 30.51 2.17 16.17
C PHE A 307 31.89 1.53 16.25
N LYS A 308 31.92 0.21 16.15
CA LYS A 308 33.11 -0.59 15.82
C LYS A 308 33.03 -1.05 14.37
N TYR A 309 34.18 -1.13 13.72
CA TYR A 309 34.28 -1.66 12.37
C TYR A 309 35.54 -2.49 12.20
N LYS A 310 35.48 -3.44 11.27
CA LYS A 310 36.63 -4.19 10.78
C LYS A 310 36.57 -4.24 9.25
N THR A 311 37.61 -3.73 8.60
CA THR A 311 37.78 -3.76 7.15
C THR A 311 38.91 -4.72 6.80
N GLU A 312 38.64 -5.67 5.93
CA GLU A 312 39.66 -6.52 5.30
C GLU A 312 39.57 -6.31 3.80
N HIS A 313 40.69 -5.97 3.16
CA HIS A 313 40.75 -6.00 1.71
C HIS A 313 42.02 -6.65 1.20
N SER A 314 41.93 -7.28 0.05
CA SER A 314 43.07 -7.79 -0.69
C SER A 314 42.98 -7.37 -2.15
N THR A 315 44.13 -7.10 -2.76
CA THR A 315 44.23 -6.82 -4.20
C THR A 315 45.28 -7.74 -4.79
N LYS A 316 44.87 -8.50 -5.82
CA LYS A 316 45.71 -9.39 -6.61
C LYS A 316 45.85 -8.81 -8.01
N PHE A 317 47.07 -8.65 -8.48
CA PHE A 317 47.36 -8.28 -9.87
C PHE A 317 47.58 -9.55 -10.68
N ILE A 318 46.81 -9.71 -11.75
CA ILE A 318 46.72 -10.94 -12.54
C ILE A 318 47.19 -10.64 -13.96
N ASN A 319 48.25 -11.32 -14.43
CA ASN A 319 48.68 -11.26 -15.81
C ASN A 319 47.68 -12.03 -16.69
N THR A 320 47.19 -11.41 -17.75
CA THR A 320 46.26 -12.01 -18.72
C THR A 320 46.89 -12.23 -20.10
N ASP A 321 48.10 -11.72 -20.35
CA ASP A 321 48.88 -12.06 -21.55
C ASP A 321 49.43 -13.49 -21.43
N PRO A 322 49.04 -14.45 -22.31
CA PRO A 322 49.53 -15.82 -22.27
C PRO A 322 51.06 -15.94 -22.25
N LYS A 323 51.78 -15.05 -22.97
CA LYS A 323 53.24 -15.06 -23.03
C LYS A 323 53.91 -14.60 -21.74
N VAL A 324 53.20 -13.82 -20.92
CA VAL A 324 53.67 -13.36 -19.62
C VAL A 324 53.32 -14.39 -18.56
N VAL A 325 52.10 -14.94 -18.61
CA VAL A 325 51.65 -16.02 -17.72
C VAL A 325 52.58 -17.24 -17.80
N GLU A 326 53.00 -17.63 -19.02
CA GLU A 326 53.93 -18.75 -19.22
C GLU A 326 55.33 -18.47 -18.64
N ARG A 327 55.79 -17.21 -18.66
CA ARG A 327 57.15 -16.83 -18.20
C ARG A 327 57.25 -16.58 -16.70
N ILE A 328 56.27 -15.91 -16.10
CA ILE A 328 56.35 -15.41 -14.71
C ILE A 328 55.13 -15.78 -13.85
N GLY A 329 54.19 -16.56 -14.39
CA GLY A 329 52.96 -16.96 -13.71
C GLY A 329 51.83 -15.94 -13.80
N ALA A 330 50.62 -16.39 -13.42
CA ALA A 330 49.39 -15.60 -13.56
C ALA A 330 49.25 -14.48 -12.52
N VAL A 331 49.89 -14.56 -11.35
CA VAL A 331 49.75 -13.55 -10.28
C VAL A 331 51.07 -12.82 -10.11
N SER A 332 51.07 -11.50 -10.33
CA SER A 332 52.27 -10.67 -10.25
C SER A 332 52.50 -10.08 -8.86
N SER A 333 51.43 -9.77 -8.11
CA SER A 333 51.54 -9.31 -6.73
C SER A 333 50.23 -9.44 -5.97
N VAL A 334 50.34 -9.57 -4.65
CA VAL A 334 49.20 -9.59 -3.72
C VAL A 334 49.49 -8.59 -2.61
N THR A 335 48.50 -7.77 -2.30
CA THR A 335 48.51 -6.90 -1.11
C THR A 335 47.30 -7.23 -0.26
N LYS A 336 47.44 -7.18 1.06
CA LYS A 336 46.34 -7.35 2.02
C LYS A 336 46.41 -6.24 3.06
N THR A 337 45.26 -5.71 3.43
CA THR A 337 45.12 -4.76 4.53
C THR A 337 44.01 -5.24 5.45
N ILE A 338 44.27 -5.20 6.75
CA ILE A 338 43.28 -5.44 7.81
C ILE A 338 43.27 -4.18 8.66
N GLN A 339 42.10 -3.61 8.87
CA GLN A 339 41.91 -2.42 9.68
C GLN A 339 40.75 -2.61 10.64
N ASP A 340 41.01 -2.47 11.94
CA ASP A 340 40.00 -2.51 12.98
C ASP A 340 39.92 -1.13 13.64
N GLY A 341 38.71 -0.64 13.91
CA GLY A 341 38.56 0.65 14.55
C GLY A 341 37.32 0.78 15.42
N THR A 342 37.35 1.79 16.29
CA THR A 342 36.23 2.18 17.14
C THR A 342 36.15 3.70 17.14
N LEU A 343 34.97 4.23 16.85
CA LEU A 343 34.67 5.66 16.91
C LEU A 343 33.59 5.91 17.96
N SER A 344 33.76 6.97 18.75
CA SER A 344 32.71 7.56 19.57
C SER A 344 32.78 9.08 19.44
N ILE A 345 31.65 9.72 19.14
CA ILE A 345 31.58 11.18 18.90
C ILE A 345 31.35 11.94 20.21
N GLU A 346 30.62 11.36 21.15
CA GLU A 346 30.22 11.99 22.41
C GLU A 346 30.51 11.06 23.60
N PRO A 347 31.63 11.23 24.32
CA PRO A 347 32.74 12.16 24.05
C PRO A 347 33.63 11.69 22.90
N PHE A 348 34.23 12.64 22.16
CA PHE A 348 35.08 12.32 21.02
C PHE A 348 36.27 11.43 21.42
N SER A 349 36.34 10.28 20.78
CA SER A 349 37.47 9.37 20.83
C SER A 349 37.45 8.46 19.61
N SER A 350 38.63 8.10 19.13
CA SER A 350 38.78 7.18 18.01
C SER A 350 40.04 6.36 18.19
N GLN A 351 39.93 5.07 17.91
CA GLN A 351 41.06 4.15 17.85
C GLN A 351 41.01 3.40 16.53
N THR A 352 42.17 3.22 15.92
CA THR A 352 42.31 2.48 14.67
C THR A 352 43.60 1.68 14.70
N ASN A 353 43.53 0.41 14.35
CA ASN A 353 44.68 -0.45 14.13
C ASN A 353 44.67 -0.87 12.66
N ILE A 354 45.79 -0.70 11.99
CA ILE A 354 45.96 -1.03 10.57
C ILE A 354 47.14 -1.99 10.47
N PHE A 355 46.92 -3.09 9.77
CA PHE A 355 47.95 -4.04 9.39
C PHE A 355 47.95 -4.18 7.87
N TRP A 356 49.02 -3.72 7.23
CA TRP A 356 49.22 -3.86 5.79
C TRP A 356 50.29 -4.93 5.53
N THR A 357 50.03 -5.81 4.59
CA THR A 357 50.96 -6.80 4.03
C THR A 357 51.13 -6.50 2.55
N GLY A 358 52.31 -6.00 2.19
CA GLY A 358 52.77 -5.89 0.81
C GLY A 358 53.54 -7.13 0.37
N THR A 359 54.06 -7.10 -0.85
CA THR A 359 54.83 -8.22 -1.42
C THR A 359 56.16 -8.46 -0.71
N THR A 360 56.77 -7.42 -0.14
CA THR A 360 58.12 -7.49 0.44
C THR A 360 58.17 -7.18 1.93
N LYS A 361 57.15 -6.49 2.47
CA LYS A 361 57.10 -6.03 3.85
C LYS A 361 55.66 -6.02 4.36
N SER A 362 55.51 -6.26 5.66
CA SER A 362 54.27 -5.98 6.38
C SER A 362 54.55 -4.88 7.39
N GLN A 363 53.53 -4.08 7.72
CA GLN A 363 53.62 -3.08 8.77
C GLN A 363 52.33 -2.95 9.59
N ARG A 364 52.48 -2.67 10.88
CA ARG A 364 51.41 -2.33 11.83
C ARG A 364 51.47 -0.86 12.21
N LEU A 365 50.31 -0.19 12.17
CA LEU A 365 50.10 1.16 12.66
C LEU A 365 48.87 1.17 13.57
N SER A 366 49.04 1.63 14.80
CA SER A 366 47.95 1.89 15.72
C SER A 366 47.86 3.40 15.96
N ASN A 367 46.63 3.93 15.91
CA ASN A 367 46.31 5.32 16.18
C ASN A 367 45.25 5.38 17.28
N TYR A 368 45.39 6.35 18.19
CA TYR A 368 44.39 6.70 19.18
C TYR A 368 44.31 8.21 19.33
N ILE A 369 43.10 8.73 19.41
CA ILE A 369 42.84 10.14 19.67
C ILE A 369 41.62 10.30 20.56
N ASN A 370 41.61 11.37 21.35
CA ASN A 370 40.54 11.66 22.28
C ASN A 370 40.11 13.14 22.20
N LYS A 371 39.21 13.53 23.10
CA LYS A 371 38.67 14.89 23.22
C LYS A 371 39.71 16.00 23.40
N SER A 372 40.94 15.68 23.80
CA SER A 372 42.04 16.65 23.89
C SER A 372 42.72 16.91 22.54
N ASN A 373 42.27 16.26 21.45
CA ASN A 373 42.81 16.37 20.10
C ASN A 373 44.31 16.00 19.97
N ILE A 374 44.82 15.19 20.90
CA ILE A 374 46.18 14.65 20.85
C ILE A 374 46.15 13.33 20.10
N LEU A 375 46.91 13.24 19.00
CA LEU A 375 47.07 12.00 18.25
C LEU A 375 48.21 11.20 18.85
N TYR A 376 47.86 10.06 19.43
CA TYR A 376 48.80 9.02 19.82
C TYR A 376 48.92 8.02 18.68
N TYR A 377 50.14 7.64 18.33
CA TYR A 377 50.40 6.64 17.31
C TYR A 377 51.52 5.72 17.71
N LYS A 378 51.46 4.49 17.20
CA LYS A 378 52.43 3.43 17.44
C LYS A 378 52.66 2.69 16.13
N ILE A 379 53.93 2.53 15.75
CA ILE A 379 54.34 1.75 14.58
C ILE A 379 55.00 0.49 15.12
N GLU A 380 54.58 -0.67 14.62
CA GLU A 380 55.04 -1.97 15.13
C GLU A 380 54.93 -2.08 16.66
N ASN A 381 56.02 -2.50 17.32
CA ASN A 381 56.15 -2.65 18.76
C ASN A 381 56.85 -1.45 19.41
N GLU A 382 57.00 -0.33 18.70
CA GLU A 382 57.59 0.88 19.29
C GLU A 382 56.71 1.44 20.43
N PRO A 383 57.28 2.20 21.38
CA PRO A 383 56.47 2.93 22.34
C PRO A 383 55.50 3.90 21.65
N TRP A 384 54.37 4.20 22.31
CA TRP A 384 53.45 5.24 21.83
C TRP A 384 54.16 6.59 21.74
N LYS A 385 53.97 7.25 20.60
CA LYS A 385 54.40 8.63 20.36
C LYS A 385 53.15 9.51 20.29
N SER A 386 53.25 10.76 20.72
CA SER A 386 52.17 11.73 20.63
C SER A 386 52.59 12.92 19.79
N LYS A 387 51.61 13.52 19.12
CA LYS A 387 51.74 14.82 18.47
C LYS A 387 50.41 15.55 18.53
N GLU A 388 50.45 16.87 18.54
CA GLU A 388 49.25 17.65 18.34
C GLU A 388 48.66 17.35 16.95
N SER A 389 47.34 17.16 16.93
CA SER A 389 46.63 17.03 15.66
C SER A 389 46.58 18.37 14.95
N ARG A 390 46.94 18.40 13.67
CA ARG A 390 46.73 19.57 12.79
C ARG A 390 45.27 19.76 12.38
N GLN A 391 44.47 18.69 12.44
CA GLN A 391 43.04 18.71 12.16
C GLN A 391 42.25 19.01 13.43
N SER A 392 41.15 19.74 13.27
CA SER A 392 40.16 19.92 14.34
C SER A 392 39.44 18.60 14.66
N ILE A 393 38.78 18.54 15.82
CA ILE A 393 37.96 17.38 16.20
C ILE A 393 36.82 17.17 15.19
N SER A 394 36.19 18.25 14.70
CA SER A 394 35.10 18.16 13.71
C SER A 394 35.57 17.50 12.41
N GLU A 395 36.68 17.96 11.85
CA GLU A 395 37.25 17.39 10.62
C GLU A 395 37.59 15.90 10.77
N ARG A 396 38.03 15.49 11.96
CA ARG A 396 38.30 14.08 12.27
C ARG A 396 37.04 13.25 12.42
N ILE A 397 36.00 13.80 13.04
CA ILE A 397 34.69 13.16 13.10
C ILE A 397 34.22 12.90 11.68
N ASP A 398 34.28 13.91 10.81
CA ASP A 398 33.85 13.79 9.42
C ASP A 398 34.68 12.73 8.68
N THR A 399 36.01 12.76 8.82
CA THR A 399 36.92 11.76 8.22
C THR A 399 36.60 10.33 8.70
N ASN A 400 36.39 10.14 10.01
CA ASN A 400 36.14 8.81 10.57
C ASN A 400 34.71 8.32 10.31
N LYS A 401 33.72 9.20 10.19
CA LYS A 401 32.36 8.83 9.80
C LYS A 401 32.31 8.18 8.41
N GLN A 402 33.23 8.53 7.52
CA GLN A 402 33.30 7.93 6.18
C GLN A 402 33.44 6.40 6.20
N TYR A 403 33.93 5.80 7.29
CA TYR A 403 34.02 4.34 7.44
C TYR A 403 32.66 3.64 7.56
N ILE A 404 31.63 4.30 8.12
CA ILE A 404 30.27 3.74 8.15
C ILE A 404 29.49 4.16 6.91
N ALA A 405 29.56 5.44 6.54
CA ALA A 405 29.06 5.96 5.28
C ALA A 405 29.56 7.38 5.06
N ASN A 406 29.74 7.76 3.79
CA ASN A 406 29.87 9.14 3.37
C ASN A 406 28.74 9.47 2.37
N ASP A 407 28.40 10.75 2.19
CA ASP A 407 27.27 11.14 1.34
C ASP A 407 27.42 10.64 -0.10
N LYS A 408 28.63 10.67 -0.68
CA LYS A 408 28.87 10.16 -2.04
C LYS A 408 28.65 8.66 -2.16
N PHE A 409 29.08 7.88 -1.17
CA PHE A 409 28.82 6.45 -1.12
C PHE A 409 27.31 6.16 -1.06
N LEU A 410 26.57 6.92 -0.24
CA LEU A 410 25.11 6.77 -0.13
C LEU A 410 24.39 7.15 -1.42
N ASP A 411 24.82 8.22 -2.07
CA ASP A 411 24.25 8.64 -3.36
C ASP A 411 24.55 7.61 -4.46
N ALA A 412 25.79 7.09 -4.50
CA ALA A 412 26.15 6.00 -5.42
C ALA A 412 25.36 4.73 -5.15
N LEU A 413 25.10 4.39 -3.89
CA LEU A 413 24.31 3.22 -3.50
C LEU A 413 22.84 3.37 -3.92
N LYS A 414 22.26 4.56 -3.77
CA LYS A 414 20.90 4.88 -4.25
C LYS A 414 20.78 4.75 -5.77
N ASN A 415 21.80 5.22 -6.50
CA ASN A 415 21.79 5.16 -7.96
C ASN A 415 21.81 3.74 -8.54
N VAL A 416 22.21 2.75 -7.76
CA VAL A 416 22.24 1.33 -8.17
C VAL A 416 21.22 0.47 -7.43
N ALA A 417 20.36 1.09 -6.62
CA ALA A 417 19.46 0.39 -5.72
C ALA A 417 18.48 -0.53 -6.44
N ASP A 418 17.94 -0.09 -7.58
CA ASP A 418 17.00 -0.87 -8.40
C ASP A 418 17.61 -2.13 -9.01
N ASP A 419 18.94 -2.20 -9.09
CA ASP A 419 19.67 -3.34 -9.63
C ASP A 419 20.07 -4.37 -8.56
N LEU A 420 19.89 -4.02 -7.28
CA LEU A 420 20.19 -4.95 -6.19
C LEU A 420 19.03 -5.92 -6.01
N ILE A 421 19.38 -7.19 -5.87
CA ILE A 421 18.46 -8.25 -5.48
C ILE A 421 18.33 -8.20 -3.97
N LEU A 422 17.11 -7.97 -3.47
CA LEU A 422 16.81 -8.04 -2.06
C LEU A 422 16.42 -9.47 -1.67
N GLU A 423 17.18 -10.06 -0.75
CA GLU A 423 16.82 -11.29 -0.06
C GLU A 423 16.42 -11.00 1.38
N ASP A 424 15.21 -11.41 1.73
CA ASP A 424 14.71 -11.42 3.10
C ASP A 424 15.18 -12.71 3.79
N GLN A 425 16.07 -12.60 4.79
CA GLN A 425 16.58 -13.74 5.54
C GLN A 425 16.54 -13.48 7.06
N GLY A 426 15.57 -14.09 7.75
CA GLY A 426 15.49 -14.05 9.22
C GLY A 426 15.35 -12.63 9.75
N ASP A 427 16.34 -12.16 10.52
CA ASP A 427 16.42 -10.82 11.10
C ASP A 427 17.21 -9.82 10.24
N LYS A 428 17.56 -10.19 8.99
CA LYS A 428 18.43 -9.40 8.10
C LYS A 428 17.84 -9.18 6.71
N TYR A 429 18.16 -8.04 6.13
CA TYR A 429 18.09 -7.81 4.69
C TYR A 429 19.47 -8.06 4.09
N ASN A 430 19.55 -8.87 3.04
CA ASN A 430 20.73 -8.95 2.17
C ASN A 430 20.38 -8.30 0.83
N LEU A 431 21.16 -7.31 0.42
CA LEU A 431 21.10 -6.74 -0.92
C LEU A 431 22.32 -7.23 -1.68
N THR A 432 22.10 -7.91 -2.80
CA THR A 432 23.17 -8.54 -3.58
C THR A 432 23.15 -8.07 -5.02
N TYR A 433 24.32 -8.10 -5.67
CA TYR A 433 24.44 -7.87 -7.10
C TYR A 433 25.56 -8.74 -7.67
N ILE A 434 25.28 -9.40 -8.79
CA ILE A 434 26.26 -10.14 -9.57
C ILE A 434 26.19 -9.63 -11.01
N GLY A 435 27.29 -9.10 -11.52
CA GLY A 435 27.30 -8.54 -12.87
C GLY A 435 28.55 -7.75 -13.19
N ASN A 436 28.46 -6.87 -14.18
CA ASN A 436 29.59 -6.11 -14.71
C ASN A 436 29.19 -4.71 -15.19
N ASP A 437 28.10 -4.15 -14.67
CA ASP A 437 27.62 -2.83 -15.08
C ASP A 437 28.51 -1.70 -14.52
N ASP A 438 29.00 -0.85 -15.42
CA ASP A 438 29.92 0.24 -15.12
C ASP A 438 29.38 1.23 -14.07
N LYS A 439 28.06 1.35 -13.89
CA LYS A 439 27.48 2.23 -12.86
C LYS A 439 27.90 1.88 -11.43
N PHE A 440 28.27 0.62 -11.17
CA PHE A 440 28.79 0.19 -9.87
C PHE A 440 30.21 0.65 -9.59
N ILE A 441 30.97 1.09 -10.61
CA ILE A 441 32.33 1.58 -10.43
C ILE A 441 32.37 2.77 -9.45
N SER A 442 31.41 3.69 -9.56
CA SER A 442 31.26 4.82 -8.64
C SER A 442 31.07 4.37 -7.20
N LEU A 443 30.20 3.37 -6.96
CA LEU A 443 29.98 2.80 -5.64
C LEU A 443 31.25 2.17 -5.05
N LEU A 444 31.96 1.38 -5.85
CA LEU A 444 33.21 0.72 -5.43
C LEU A 444 34.31 1.74 -5.09
N SER A 445 34.37 2.85 -5.83
CA SER A 445 35.35 3.91 -5.63
C SER A 445 35.15 4.69 -4.32
N GLU A 446 33.91 4.75 -3.83
CA GLU A 446 33.54 5.45 -2.59
C GLU A 446 33.54 4.54 -1.35
N PHE A 447 33.79 3.23 -1.51
CA PHE A 447 33.78 2.26 -0.41
C PHE A 447 34.89 2.51 0.63
N ASP A 448 36.12 2.74 0.16
CA ASP A 448 37.25 3.05 1.04
C ASP A 448 38.33 3.81 0.26
N SER A 449 38.71 4.99 0.76
CA SER A 449 39.78 5.81 0.19
C SER A 449 41.17 5.14 0.26
N SER A 450 41.33 4.12 1.11
CA SER A 450 42.56 3.33 1.23
C SER A 450 42.66 2.18 0.21
N LEU A 451 41.57 1.86 -0.50
CA LEU A 451 41.66 0.91 -1.60
C LEU A 451 42.54 1.52 -2.71
N PRO A 452 43.38 0.71 -3.39
CA PRO A 452 44.17 1.17 -4.54
C PRO A 452 43.30 1.44 -5.79
N ILE A 453 42.03 1.76 -5.60
CA ILE A 453 41.06 2.23 -6.58
C ILE A 453 41.08 3.76 -6.49
N VAL A 454 42.14 4.39 -6.98
CA VAL A 454 42.19 5.85 -7.04
C VAL A 454 41.16 6.32 -8.08
N LEU A 455 40.17 7.13 -7.66
CA LEU A 455 39.11 7.70 -8.52
C LEU A 455 39.66 8.28 -9.85
N SER A 456 40.84 8.88 -9.82
CA SER A 456 41.50 9.48 -10.99
C SER A 456 42.00 8.47 -12.04
N LYS A 457 41.71 7.17 -11.90
CA LYS A 457 42.08 6.10 -12.84
C LYS A 457 40.89 5.29 -13.38
N LEU A 458 39.65 5.67 -13.03
CA LEU A 458 38.45 4.88 -13.34
C LEU A 458 37.79 5.21 -14.68
N GLU A 459 38.03 6.38 -15.28
CA GLU A 459 37.55 6.67 -16.66
C GLU A 459 38.08 5.64 -17.67
N ASP A 460 39.28 5.10 -17.39
CA ASP A 460 39.94 4.05 -18.16
C ASP A 460 39.86 2.67 -17.50
N THR A 461 38.76 2.30 -16.83
CA THR A 461 38.60 0.97 -16.23
C THR A 461 37.36 0.25 -16.78
N ASP A 462 37.49 -1.03 -17.10
CA ASP A 462 36.39 -1.93 -17.42
C ASP A 462 36.13 -2.85 -16.22
N LEU A 463 34.88 -2.90 -15.75
CA LEU A 463 34.45 -3.87 -14.74
C LEU A 463 34.15 -5.20 -15.46
N LYS A 464 34.92 -6.25 -15.18
CA LYS A 464 34.70 -7.58 -15.79
C LYS A 464 33.68 -8.40 -15.02
N ASN A 465 33.72 -8.31 -13.69
CA ASN A 465 32.82 -9.02 -12.79
C ASN A 465 32.80 -8.31 -11.44
N LEU A 466 31.64 -8.31 -10.81
CA LEU A 466 31.36 -7.83 -9.48
C LEU A 466 30.39 -8.80 -8.82
N ASP A 467 30.75 -9.25 -7.62
CA ASP A 467 29.85 -9.83 -6.63
C ASP A 467 29.82 -8.86 -5.45
N LEU A 468 28.68 -8.21 -5.20
CA LEU A 468 28.47 -7.23 -4.15
C LEU A 468 27.42 -7.76 -3.17
N ARG A 469 27.65 -7.52 -1.87
CA ARG A 469 26.70 -7.82 -0.81
C ARG A 469 26.67 -6.73 0.24
N LEU A 470 25.47 -6.32 0.63
CA LEU A 470 25.18 -5.42 1.74
C LEU A 470 24.19 -6.11 2.69
N THR A 471 24.59 -6.30 3.94
CA THR A 471 23.79 -6.95 4.97
C THR A 471 23.39 -5.94 6.05
N ILE A 472 22.08 -5.84 6.31
CA ILE A 472 21.48 -4.83 7.19
C ILE A 472 20.53 -5.51 8.19
N ASN A 473 20.50 -5.05 9.45
CA ASN A 473 19.52 -5.51 10.43
C ASN A 473 18.11 -4.98 10.09
N LYS A 474 17.08 -5.84 10.06
CA LYS A 474 15.73 -5.41 9.69
C LYS A 474 15.07 -4.45 10.67
N SER A 475 15.32 -4.66 11.96
CA SER A 475 14.63 -3.92 13.02
C SER A 475 15.21 -2.54 13.24
N THR A 476 16.52 -2.39 13.08
CA THR A 476 17.23 -1.12 13.37
C THR A 476 17.80 -0.44 12.14
N PHE A 477 17.85 -1.12 10.99
CA PHE A 477 18.58 -0.70 9.79
C PHE A 477 20.08 -0.46 10.02
N ASP A 478 20.63 -1.00 11.11
CA ASP A 478 22.06 -0.92 11.37
C ASP A 478 22.84 -1.74 10.32
N PRO A 479 23.95 -1.20 9.78
CA PRO A 479 24.83 -1.99 8.94
C PRO A 479 25.41 -3.16 9.73
N ILE A 480 25.51 -4.31 9.07
CA ILE A 480 26.20 -5.49 9.60
C ILE A 480 27.44 -5.75 8.77
N GLU A 481 27.31 -5.76 7.44
CA GLU A 481 28.41 -6.06 6.52
C GLU A 481 28.22 -5.35 5.17
N ILE A 482 29.32 -4.90 4.59
CA ILE A 482 29.41 -4.51 3.18
C ILE A 482 30.61 -5.26 2.60
N SER A 483 30.40 -6.07 1.58
CA SER A 483 31.44 -6.88 0.97
C SER A 483 31.33 -6.91 -0.55
N PHE A 484 32.48 -7.01 -1.23
CA PHE A 484 32.50 -7.24 -2.66
C PHE A 484 33.74 -7.99 -3.13
N ILE A 485 33.59 -8.67 -4.27
CA ILE A 485 34.66 -9.23 -5.07
C ILE A 485 34.55 -8.66 -6.47
N ALA A 486 35.53 -7.87 -6.89
CA ALA A 486 35.55 -7.22 -8.20
C ALA A 486 36.77 -7.67 -9.00
N THR A 487 36.59 -7.89 -10.31
CA THR A 487 37.68 -7.99 -11.28
C THR A 487 37.60 -6.82 -12.24
N ILE A 488 38.66 -6.03 -12.31
CA ILE A 488 38.75 -4.84 -13.15
C ILE A 488 39.97 -4.92 -14.07
N SER A 489 39.83 -4.40 -15.29
CA SER A 489 40.94 -4.22 -16.23
C SER A 489 41.07 -2.76 -16.63
N LYS A 490 42.25 -2.33 -17.06
CA LYS A 490 42.44 -0.98 -17.54
C LYS A 490 42.10 -0.89 -19.03
N LYS A 491 41.22 0.02 -19.42
CA LYS A 491 40.90 0.34 -20.81
C LYS A 491 42.20 0.65 -21.56
N ARG A 492 42.37 0.02 -22.73
CA ARG A 492 43.52 0.20 -23.64
C ARG A 492 44.88 -0.27 -23.09
N GLN A 493 44.91 -1.00 -21.97
CA GLN A 493 46.11 -1.67 -21.47
C GLN A 493 45.83 -3.17 -21.32
N ASP A 494 46.11 -3.93 -22.37
CA ASP A 494 45.93 -5.37 -22.37
C ASP A 494 46.99 -6.06 -21.50
N GLY A 495 46.60 -7.17 -20.87
CA GLY A 495 47.54 -8.09 -20.23
C GLY A 495 47.62 -8.04 -18.70
N ILE A 496 46.90 -7.14 -18.00
CA ILE A 496 46.84 -7.12 -16.52
C ILE A 496 45.42 -6.81 -16.01
N ASP A 497 44.86 -7.74 -15.24
CA ASP A 497 43.65 -7.58 -14.45
C ASP A 497 43.96 -7.32 -12.97
N ARG A 498 43.04 -6.71 -12.24
CA ARG A 498 43.09 -6.59 -10.78
C ARG A 498 41.86 -7.25 -10.19
N LYS A 499 42.09 -8.23 -9.31
CA LYS A 499 41.03 -8.81 -8.48
C LYS A 499 41.09 -8.18 -7.09
N ILE A 500 40.00 -7.59 -6.67
CA ILE A 500 39.83 -6.92 -5.38
C ILE A 500 38.80 -7.71 -4.58
N GLU A 501 39.14 -8.09 -3.37
CA GLU A 501 38.23 -8.73 -2.42
C GLU A 501 38.20 -7.81 -1.20
N ALA A 502 37.05 -7.24 -0.84
CA ALA A 502 36.91 -6.31 0.27
C ALA A 502 35.69 -6.65 1.12
N ILE A 503 35.82 -6.58 2.43
CA ILE A 503 34.77 -6.85 3.41
C ILE A 503 34.91 -5.82 4.52
N ARG A 504 33.81 -5.15 4.89
CA ARG A 504 33.72 -4.31 6.07
C ARG A 504 32.56 -4.77 6.93
N THR A 505 32.84 -5.14 8.17
CA THR A 505 31.82 -5.51 9.16
C THR A 505 31.69 -4.44 10.23
N PHE A 506 30.50 -4.34 10.81
CA PHE A 506 30.15 -3.35 11.81
C PHE A 506 29.56 -4.00 13.06
N SER A 507 29.78 -3.37 14.22
CA SER A 507 29.21 -3.80 15.49
C SER A 507 29.12 -2.64 16.47
N GLU A 508 28.37 -2.83 17.56
CA GLU A 508 28.21 -1.85 18.64
C GLU A 508 27.75 -0.46 18.14
N ILE A 509 26.83 -0.44 17.17
CA ILE A 509 26.28 0.81 16.64
C ILE A 509 25.57 1.59 17.76
N ASN A 510 25.97 2.84 17.96
CA ASN A 510 25.54 3.74 19.02
C ASN A 510 25.83 3.28 20.47
N THR A 511 26.54 2.16 20.66
CA THR A 511 26.90 1.63 21.98
C THR A 511 28.40 1.51 22.18
N ALA A 512 29.19 1.67 21.12
CA ALA A 512 30.64 1.53 21.18
C ALA A 512 31.28 2.56 22.10
N LYS A 513 32.28 2.10 22.87
CA LYS A 513 33.14 2.92 23.73
C LYS A 513 34.58 2.71 23.32
N VAL A 514 35.34 3.80 23.19
CA VAL A 514 36.77 3.73 22.91
C VAL A 514 37.52 3.67 24.24
N ILE A 515 38.35 2.64 24.39
CA ILE A 515 39.18 2.45 25.58
C ILE A 515 40.57 3.00 25.26
N PRO A 516 41.15 3.90 26.09
CA PRO A 516 42.53 4.34 25.90
C PRO A 516 43.49 3.14 25.87
N PRO A 517 44.39 3.05 24.87
CA PRO A 517 45.41 2.02 24.82
C PRO A 517 46.31 2.04 26.05
N GLU A 518 46.71 0.85 26.51
CA GLU A 518 47.76 0.72 27.52
C GLU A 518 49.08 1.32 27.03
N GLY A 519 49.80 2.00 27.94
CA GLY A 519 51.11 2.59 27.65
C GLY A 519 51.08 4.01 27.09
N ILE A 520 49.91 4.64 26.98
CA ILE A 520 49.79 6.08 26.75
C ILE A 520 49.79 6.80 28.10
N ARG A 521 50.75 7.71 28.32
CA ARG A 521 50.87 8.55 29.52
C ARG A 521 50.33 9.94 29.27
#